data_AF-A0A916Q5X4-F1
#
_entry.id   AF-A0A916Q5X4-F1
#
_cell.length_a   1.000
_cell.length_b   1.000
_cell.length_c   1.000
_cell.angle_alpha   90.00
_cell.angle_beta   90.00
_cell.angle_gamma   90.00
#
_symmetry.space_group_name_H-M   'P 1'
#
loop_
_entity.id
_entity.type
_entity.pdbx_description
1 polymer ?
#
loop_
_entity_poly.entity_id
_entity_poly.type
_entity_poly.pdbx_seq_one_letter_code
_entity_poly.pdbx_strand_id
1 'polypeptide(L)'
;MILTYLKNYNEEKIEKYIEIIRDYQCRYRLDFINPFPENIHYSKKYAKFVFDYKRKLIKMNPVNIGILMLKNPCYSKAICISEERVVYPCVMSRLTSYGKLNEKNHLTEILNEKYEELVNLNKGKMQSCKQCVYRWGCISCSAIEISASNGIHSCKNCSLIQEGKNE
;
A
#
# COMPACT_ATOMS: atom_id res chain seq x y z
N MET A 1 19.34 -3.26 6.64
CA MET A 1 18.61 -2.37 5.70
C MET A 1 17.79 -1.43 6.53
N ILE A 2 18.09 -0.14 6.49
CA ILE A 2 17.34 0.89 7.24
C ILE A 2 16.21 1.42 6.35
N LEU A 3 15.00 1.49 6.90
CA LEU A 3 13.82 2.05 6.24
C LEU A 3 13.55 3.44 6.81
N THR A 4 13.58 4.46 5.95
CA THR A 4 13.31 5.84 6.36
C THR A 4 12.06 6.35 5.66
N TYR A 5 11.11 6.87 6.43
CA TYR A 5 9.83 7.37 5.95
C TYR A 5 9.88 8.86 5.64
N LEU A 6 9.72 9.22 4.37
CA LEU A 6 9.87 10.61 3.91
C LEU A 6 8.54 11.38 3.84
N LYS A 7 8.56 12.62 4.33
CA LYS A 7 7.53 13.66 4.25
C LYS A 7 8.20 15.02 3.99
N ASN A 8 7.46 16.02 3.53
CA ASN A 8 8.02 17.36 3.26
C ASN A 8 8.71 18.01 4.47
N TYR A 9 8.23 17.80 5.67
CA TYR A 9 8.78 18.43 6.88
C TYR A 9 9.96 17.67 7.51
N ASN A 10 10.38 16.53 6.95
CA ASN A 10 11.53 15.77 7.49
C ASN A 10 12.64 15.55 6.46
N GLU A 11 12.60 16.24 5.32
CA GLU A 11 13.57 16.08 4.21
C GLU A 11 15.01 16.29 4.68
N GLU A 12 15.29 17.38 5.41
CA GLU A 12 16.64 17.70 5.92
C GLU A 12 17.15 16.66 6.92
N LYS A 13 16.28 16.17 7.82
CA LYS A 13 16.63 15.12 8.78
C LYS A 13 16.97 13.82 8.06
N ILE A 14 16.21 13.47 7.02
CA ILE A 14 16.48 12.28 6.22
C ILE A 14 17.82 12.40 5.48
N GLU A 15 18.17 13.57 4.97
CA GLU A 15 19.46 13.78 4.30
C GLU A 15 20.63 13.57 5.25
N LYS A 16 20.55 14.14 6.45
CA LYS A 16 21.53 13.90 7.51
C LYS A 16 21.64 12.41 7.85
N TYR A 17 20.53 11.69 7.92
CA TYR A 17 20.56 10.23 8.15
C TYR A 17 21.19 9.47 6.99
N ILE A 18 20.91 9.86 5.74
CA ILE A 18 21.51 9.23 4.56
C ILE A 18 23.03 9.43 4.56
N GLU A 19 23.51 10.61 4.91
CA GLU A 19 24.95 10.91 5.02
C GLU A 19 25.61 9.99 6.06
N ILE A 20 25.06 9.95 7.28
CA ILE A 20 25.56 9.07 8.35
C ILE A 20 25.56 7.60 7.88
N ILE A 21 24.47 7.13 7.27
CA ILE A 21 24.37 5.75 6.77
C ILE A 21 25.42 5.45 5.69
N ARG A 22 25.72 6.43 4.82
CA ARG A 22 26.76 6.29 3.78
C ARG A 22 28.15 6.20 4.41
N ASP A 23 28.42 6.97 5.46
CA ASP A 23 29.70 6.91 6.18
C ASP A 23 29.94 5.53 6.78
N TYR A 24 28.88 4.88 7.28
CA TYR A 24 28.92 3.51 7.78
C TYR A 24 28.78 2.43 6.69
N GLN A 25 28.83 2.80 5.41
CA GLN A 25 28.68 1.89 4.25
C GLN A 25 27.44 0.97 4.34
N CYS A 26 26.38 1.45 5.01
CA CYS A 26 25.17 0.69 5.25
C CYS A 26 24.21 0.78 4.07
N ARG A 27 23.56 -0.35 3.72
CA ARG A 27 22.46 -0.34 2.74
C ARG A 27 21.19 0.25 3.34
N TYR A 28 20.57 1.20 2.65
CA TYR A 28 19.30 1.82 3.04
C TYR A 28 18.27 1.82 1.92
N ARG A 29 17.00 1.98 2.32
CA ARG A 29 15.86 2.18 1.42
C ARG A 29 15.03 3.36 1.91
N LEU A 30 14.77 4.30 1.03
CA LEU A 30 13.78 5.35 1.26
C LEU A 30 12.40 4.85 0.84
N ASP A 31 11.41 5.10 1.68
CA ASP A 31 10.01 4.80 1.38
C ASP A 31 9.12 5.99 1.75
N PHE A 32 7.99 6.10 1.08
CA PHE A 32 7.12 7.27 1.14
C PHE A 32 5.78 6.86 1.76
N ILE A 33 5.40 7.50 2.86
CA ILE A 33 4.09 7.24 3.49
C ILE A 33 2.96 7.81 2.62
N ASN A 34 3.18 9.01 2.08
CA ASN A 34 2.17 9.78 1.36
C ASN A 34 2.69 10.23 -0.01
N PRO A 35 2.76 9.32 -0.99
CA PRO A 35 3.36 9.58 -2.29
C PRO A 35 2.59 10.57 -3.19
N PHE A 36 1.42 11.07 -2.81
CA PHE A 36 0.60 11.84 -3.74
C PHE A 36 0.77 13.34 -3.59
N PRO A 37 0.89 14.12 -4.67
CA PRO A 37 0.98 15.58 -4.58
C PRO A 37 -0.28 16.24 -3.99
N GLU A 38 -1.41 15.55 -3.97
CA GLU A 38 -2.69 16.01 -3.43
C GLU A 38 -2.74 16.07 -1.89
N ASN A 39 -1.64 15.80 -1.18
CA ASN A 39 -1.59 15.92 0.28
C ASN A 39 -0.51 16.88 0.75
N ILE A 40 -0.76 17.55 1.88
CA ILE A 40 0.12 18.55 2.49
C ILE A 40 1.45 17.98 3.02
N HIS A 41 1.63 16.66 3.02
CA HIS A 41 2.83 15.98 3.52
C HIS A 41 3.76 15.51 2.38
N TYR A 42 3.35 15.74 1.13
CA TYR A 42 4.08 15.32 -0.05
C TYR A 42 5.38 16.09 -0.25
N SER A 43 6.47 15.35 -0.47
CA SER A 43 7.77 15.94 -0.81
C SER A 43 7.87 16.21 -2.30
N LYS A 44 7.92 17.50 -2.68
CA LYS A 44 8.25 17.91 -4.05
C LYS A 44 9.68 17.55 -4.44
N LYS A 45 10.62 17.65 -3.49
CA LYS A 45 12.05 17.35 -3.70
C LYS A 45 12.29 15.91 -4.15
N TYR A 46 11.53 14.96 -3.60
CA TYR A 46 11.65 13.54 -3.90
C TYR A 46 10.58 13.01 -4.88
N ALA A 47 9.79 13.89 -5.50
CA ALA A 47 8.70 13.58 -6.43
C ALA A 47 9.07 12.51 -7.47
N LYS A 48 10.23 12.65 -8.12
CA LYS A 48 10.69 11.70 -9.14
C LYS A 48 10.79 10.25 -8.66
N PHE A 49 11.14 10.03 -7.39
CA PHE A 49 11.25 8.68 -6.82
C PHE A 49 9.89 8.07 -6.51
N VAL A 50 8.91 8.93 -6.27
CA VAL A 50 7.55 8.54 -5.96
C VAL A 50 6.82 8.02 -7.20
N PHE A 51 7.06 8.68 -8.34
CA PHE A 51 6.51 8.31 -9.65
C PHE A 51 7.30 7.19 -10.36
N ASP A 52 8.49 6.84 -9.88
CA ASP A 52 9.27 5.71 -10.42
C ASP A 52 8.67 4.36 -10.00
N TYR A 53 7.68 3.90 -10.78
CA TYR A 53 6.99 2.64 -10.55
C TYR A 53 7.89 1.41 -10.58
N LYS A 54 9.04 1.48 -11.27
CA LYS A 54 9.98 0.35 -11.37
C LYS A 54 10.57 0.01 -10.01
N ARG A 55 10.71 1.00 -9.12
CA ARG A 55 11.14 0.80 -7.72
C ARG A 55 10.12 0.06 -6.86
N LYS A 56 8.87 0.00 -7.31
CA LYS A 56 7.77 -0.71 -6.63
C LYS A 56 7.57 -2.12 -7.19
N LEU A 57 8.37 -2.53 -8.18
CA LEU A 57 8.31 -3.88 -8.73
C LEU A 57 9.19 -4.84 -7.94
N ILE A 58 8.67 -6.04 -7.70
CA ILE A 58 9.44 -7.17 -7.19
C ILE A 58 9.70 -8.21 -8.27
N LYS A 59 10.81 -8.94 -8.08
CA LYS A 59 11.10 -10.11 -8.89
C LYS A 59 10.08 -11.20 -8.57
N MET A 60 9.44 -11.71 -9.62
CA MET A 60 8.46 -12.77 -9.50
C MET A 60 9.11 -14.14 -9.67
N ASN A 61 8.57 -15.11 -8.94
CA ASN A 61 8.80 -16.53 -9.13
C ASN A 61 7.43 -17.24 -9.19
N PRO A 62 7.36 -18.49 -9.69
CA PRO A 62 6.08 -19.20 -9.84
C PRO A 62 5.26 -19.29 -8.54
N VAL A 63 5.92 -19.47 -7.39
CA VAL A 63 5.26 -19.57 -6.08
C VAL A 63 4.57 -18.26 -5.71
N ASN A 64 5.28 -17.14 -5.78
CA ASN A 64 4.75 -15.82 -5.45
C ASN A 64 3.64 -15.41 -6.42
N ILE A 65 3.76 -15.76 -7.71
CA ILE A 65 2.69 -15.51 -8.69
C ILE A 65 1.43 -16.27 -8.28
N GLY A 66 1.54 -17.58 -7.96
CA GLY A 66 0.41 -18.39 -7.55
C GLY A 66 -0.33 -17.82 -6.34
N ILE A 67 0.41 -17.39 -5.31
CA ILE A 67 -0.17 -16.75 -4.12
C ILE A 67 -0.92 -15.46 -4.49
N LEU A 68 -0.29 -14.60 -5.29
CA LEU A 68 -0.87 -13.31 -5.68
C LEU A 68 -2.08 -13.46 -6.61
N MET A 69 -2.17 -14.54 -7.39
CA MET A 69 -3.34 -14.85 -8.22
C MET A 69 -4.56 -15.28 -7.40
N LEU A 70 -4.35 -15.81 -6.20
CA LEU A 70 -5.42 -16.31 -5.34
C LEU A 70 -5.89 -15.25 -4.35
N LYS A 71 -4.96 -14.58 -3.65
CA LYS A 71 -5.28 -13.74 -2.49
C LYS A 71 -4.67 -12.34 -2.56
N ASN A 72 -5.31 -11.41 -1.85
CA ASN A 72 -4.73 -10.10 -1.55
C ASN A 72 -3.52 -10.28 -0.61
N PRO A 73 -2.30 -9.87 -0.99
CA PRO A 73 -1.11 -10.12 -0.16
C PRO A 73 -1.09 -9.35 1.16
N CYS A 74 -1.89 -8.30 1.30
CA CYS A 74 -2.01 -7.49 2.51
C CYS A 74 -3.15 -8.02 3.40
N TYR A 75 -4.37 -8.05 2.88
CA TYR A 75 -5.56 -8.37 3.67
C TYR A 75 -5.71 -9.86 4.02
N SER A 76 -5.03 -10.77 3.33
CA SER A 76 -5.10 -12.21 3.66
C SER A 76 -4.30 -12.64 4.88
N LYS A 77 -3.45 -11.77 5.44
CA LYS A 77 -2.46 -12.16 6.46
C LYS A 77 -2.84 -11.76 7.89
N ALA A 78 -3.59 -10.68 8.04
CA ALA A 78 -3.85 -10.09 9.32
C ALA A 78 -5.14 -9.27 9.29
N ILE A 79 -5.66 -9.00 10.48
CA ILE A 79 -6.71 -8.03 10.74
C ILE A 79 -6.21 -7.06 11.82
N CYS A 80 -6.88 -5.93 11.96
CA CYS A 80 -6.61 -4.96 13.03
C CYS A 80 -7.87 -4.78 13.88
N ILE A 81 -7.70 -4.73 15.19
CA ILE A 81 -8.77 -4.42 16.15
C ILE A 81 -8.37 -3.12 16.85
N SER A 82 -9.25 -2.11 16.84
CA SER A 82 -9.00 -0.84 17.55
C SER A 82 -9.36 -0.93 19.04
N GLU A 83 -8.98 0.10 19.80
CA GLU A 83 -9.35 0.23 21.21
C GLU A 83 -10.87 0.28 21.41
N GLU A 84 -11.60 0.88 20.47
CA GLU A 84 -13.06 0.91 20.43
C GLU A 84 -13.67 -0.40 19.94
N ARG A 85 -12.86 -1.46 19.84
CA ARG A 85 -13.23 -2.82 19.43
C ARG A 85 -13.75 -2.93 18.00
N VAL A 86 -13.36 -2.01 17.12
CA VAL A 86 -13.72 -2.06 15.70
C VAL A 86 -12.69 -2.88 14.93
N VAL A 87 -13.17 -3.80 14.09
CA VAL A 87 -12.33 -4.72 13.31
C VAL A 87 -12.15 -4.20 11.89
N TYR A 88 -10.90 -4.20 11.40
CA TYR A 88 -10.48 -3.68 10.10
C TYR A 88 -9.57 -4.68 9.36
N PRO A 89 -9.46 -4.57 8.01
CA PRO A 89 -8.54 -5.36 7.19
C PRO A 89 -7.08 -5.16 7.54
N CYS A 90 -6.68 -3.93 7.90
CA CYS A 90 -5.36 -3.62 8.43
C CYS A 90 -5.40 -2.28 9.16
N VAL A 91 -4.30 -1.93 9.83
CA VAL A 91 -4.18 -0.66 10.60
C VAL A 91 -4.40 0.59 9.74
N MET A 92 -4.10 0.50 8.44
CA MET A 92 -4.25 1.61 7.48
C MET A 92 -5.64 1.68 6.85
N SER A 93 -6.49 0.65 6.98
CA SER A 93 -7.79 0.55 6.29
C SER A 93 -8.95 1.04 7.16
N ARG A 94 -8.80 2.23 7.77
CA ARG A 94 -9.79 2.78 8.72
C ARG A 94 -11.14 3.13 8.08
N LEU A 95 -11.17 3.33 6.77
CA LEU A 95 -12.41 3.57 6.00
C LEU A 95 -13.21 2.29 5.73
N THR A 96 -12.65 1.11 6.00
CA THR A 96 -13.27 -0.16 5.65
C THR A 96 -13.35 -1.04 6.88
N SER A 97 -14.37 -0.84 7.72
CA SER A 97 -14.64 -1.70 8.88
C SER A 97 -15.36 -2.99 8.47
N TYR A 98 -15.04 -4.09 9.15
CA TYR A 98 -15.81 -5.34 9.12
C TYR A 98 -16.97 -5.32 10.13
N GLY A 99 -16.83 -4.57 11.21
CA GLY A 99 -17.82 -4.46 12.28
C GLY A 99 -17.17 -4.14 13.63
N LYS A 100 -17.97 -4.17 14.69
CA LYS A 100 -17.54 -3.90 16.07
C LYS A 100 -17.80 -5.12 16.95
N LEU A 101 -16.78 -5.51 17.72
CA LEU A 101 -16.90 -6.57 18.73
C LEU A 101 -17.69 -6.05 19.93
N ASN A 102 -18.60 -6.89 20.41
CA ASN A 102 -19.36 -6.71 21.63
C ASN A 102 -19.47 -8.06 22.36
N GLU A 103 -20.16 -8.08 23.50
CA GLU A 103 -20.27 -9.29 24.33
C GLU A 103 -21.12 -10.39 23.71
N LYS A 104 -21.89 -10.09 22.66
CA LYS A 104 -22.87 -10.99 22.04
C LYS A 104 -22.41 -11.54 20.69
N ASN A 105 -21.30 -11.08 20.13
CA ASN A 105 -20.82 -11.52 18.83
C ASN A 105 -19.38 -12.06 18.86
N HIS A 106 -19.12 -13.04 18.02
CA HIS A 106 -17.79 -13.62 17.84
C HIS A 106 -17.05 -12.98 16.66
N LEU A 107 -15.72 -13.05 16.69
CA LEU A 107 -14.90 -12.53 15.59
C LEU A 107 -15.27 -13.17 14.24
N THR A 108 -15.55 -14.47 14.23
CA THR A 108 -15.96 -15.21 13.04
C THR A 108 -17.26 -14.70 12.43
N GLU A 109 -18.15 -14.11 13.21
CA GLU A 109 -19.41 -13.51 12.73
C GLU A 109 -19.16 -12.12 12.12
N ILE A 110 -18.14 -11.41 12.60
CA ILE A 110 -17.72 -10.11 12.05
C ILE A 110 -16.96 -10.29 10.74
N LEU A 111 -16.17 -11.35 10.62
CA LEU A 111 -15.44 -11.70 9.40
C LEU A 111 -16.36 -12.35 8.37
N ASN A 112 -17.29 -11.55 7.83
CA ASN A 112 -18.34 -11.95 6.91
C ASN A 112 -17.90 -11.92 5.43
N GLU A 113 -18.87 -11.89 4.51
CA GLU A 113 -18.65 -11.81 3.06
C GLU A 113 -17.71 -10.67 2.64
N LYS A 114 -17.74 -9.53 3.34
CA LYS A 114 -16.84 -8.40 3.07
C LYS A 114 -15.39 -8.73 3.39
N TYR A 115 -15.14 -9.53 4.43
CA TYR A 115 -13.80 -10.05 4.72
C TYR A 115 -13.34 -10.95 3.58
N GLU A 116 -14.16 -11.90 3.16
CA GLU A 116 -13.84 -12.81 2.05
C GLU A 116 -13.60 -12.06 0.73
N GLU A 117 -14.40 -11.05 0.42
CA GLU A 117 -14.21 -10.20 -0.76
C GLU A 117 -12.82 -9.56 -0.75
N LEU A 118 -12.44 -8.92 0.37
CA LEU A 118 -11.16 -8.21 0.49
C LEU A 118 -9.96 -9.15 0.54
N VAL A 119 -10.08 -10.30 1.19
CA VAL A 119 -9.02 -11.34 1.22
C VAL A 119 -8.79 -11.91 -0.18
N ASN A 120 -9.84 -12.06 -0.97
CA ASN A 120 -9.77 -12.61 -2.31
C ASN A 120 -9.58 -11.52 -3.39
N LEU A 121 -9.52 -10.25 -3.02
CA LEU A 121 -9.30 -9.12 -3.93
C LEU A 121 -7.84 -9.03 -4.37
N ASN A 122 -7.53 -9.70 -5.47
CA ASN A 122 -6.23 -9.62 -6.10
C ASN A 122 -6.20 -8.67 -7.32
N LYS A 123 -5.00 -8.37 -7.80
CA LYS A 123 -4.77 -7.45 -8.93
C LYS A 123 -5.36 -7.92 -10.26
N GLY A 124 -5.70 -9.21 -10.40
CA GLY A 124 -6.46 -9.74 -11.54
C GLY A 124 -7.96 -9.39 -11.49
N LYS A 125 -8.51 -9.13 -10.31
CA LYS A 125 -9.92 -8.74 -10.12
C LYS A 125 -10.13 -7.22 -10.16
N MET A 126 -9.09 -6.43 -9.89
CA MET A 126 -9.17 -4.96 -9.94
C MET A 126 -9.23 -4.46 -11.39
N GLN A 127 -10.24 -3.67 -11.75
CA GLN A 127 -10.48 -3.20 -13.13
C GLN A 127 -9.27 -2.51 -13.75
N SER A 128 -8.58 -1.68 -12.98
CA SER A 128 -7.38 -0.94 -13.41
C SER A 128 -6.13 -1.82 -13.59
N CYS A 129 -6.05 -2.94 -12.87
CA CYS A 129 -4.84 -3.77 -12.79
C CYS A 129 -4.94 -5.03 -13.66
N LYS A 130 -6.16 -5.48 -13.98
CA LYS A 130 -6.41 -6.72 -14.76
C LYS A 130 -5.86 -6.70 -16.18
N GLN A 131 -5.50 -5.53 -16.71
CA GLN A 131 -4.84 -5.37 -18.02
C GLN A 131 -3.34 -4.98 -17.93
N CYS A 132 -2.83 -4.62 -16.75
CA CYS A 132 -1.41 -4.29 -16.54
C CYS A 132 -0.47 -5.51 -16.52
N VAL A 133 0.51 -5.56 -17.44
CA VAL A 133 1.53 -6.63 -17.50
C VAL A 133 2.36 -6.78 -16.22
N TYR A 134 2.47 -5.72 -15.41
CA TYR A 134 3.22 -5.71 -14.16
C TYR A 134 2.37 -6.05 -12.93
N ARG A 135 1.08 -6.38 -13.08
CA ARG A 135 0.10 -6.52 -11.98
C ARG A 135 0.55 -7.42 -10.84
N TRP A 136 1.29 -8.48 -11.14
CA TRP A 136 1.76 -9.46 -10.14
C TRP A 136 3.10 -9.06 -9.51
N GLY A 137 3.91 -8.25 -10.19
CA GLY A 137 5.15 -7.71 -9.63
C GLY A 137 4.97 -6.39 -8.89
N CYS A 138 3.84 -5.70 -9.06
CA CYS A 138 3.60 -4.39 -8.48
C CYS A 138 3.21 -4.48 -7.00
N ILE A 139 4.03 -3.88 -6.13
CA ILE A 139 3.69 -3.68 -4.71
C ILE A 139 2.99 -2.33 -4.55
N SER A 140 1.73 -2.38 -4.11
CA SER A 140 0.93 -1.22 -3.75
C SER A 140 0.16 -1.50 -2.46
N CYS A 141 -0.01 -0.50 -1.61
CA CYS A 141 -0.85 -0.62 -0.41
C CYS A 141 -2.35 -0.64 -0.79
N SER A 142 -3.05 -1.74 -0.53
CA SER A 142 -4.50 -1.85 -0.81
C SER A 142 -5.34 -0.83 -0.07
N ALA A 143 -4.95 -0.44 1.15
CA ALA A 143 -5.64 0.59 1.93
C ALA A 143 -5.58 1.95 1.24
N ILE A 144 -4.41 2.30 0.72
CA ILE A 144 -4.18 3.54 -0.02
C ILE A 144 -4.98 3.52 -1.33
N GLU A 145 -4.93 2.42 -2.09
CA GLU A 145 -5.67 2.34 -3.36
C GLU A 145 -7.17 2.52 -3.13
N ILE A 146 -7.77 1.78 -2.18
CA ILE A 146 -9.20 1.86 -1.85
C ILE A 146 -9.58 3.25 -1.33
N SER A 147 -8.76 3.86 -0.48
CA SER A 147 -9.00 5.20 0.04
C SER A 147 -8.92 6.24 -1.07
N ALA A 148 -7.94 6.12 -1.97
CA ALA A 148 -7.74 7.09 -3.05
C ALA A 148 -8.87 7.00 -4.07
N SER A 149 -9.44 5.82 -4.28
CA SER A 149 -10.45 5.54 -5.30
C SER A 149 -11.90 5.65 -4.84
N ASN A 150 -12.16 6.18 -3.64
CA ASN A 150 -13.50 6.22 -3.03
C ASN A 150 -14.20 4.85 -3.00
N GLY A 151 -13.45 3.77 -2.75
CA GLY A 151 -13.99 2.41 -2.69
C GLY A 151 -14.11 1.69 -4.03
N ILE A 152 -14.00 2.39 -5.16
CA ILE A 152 -13.91 1.74 -6.48
C ILE A 152 -12.56 1.04 -6.54
N HIS A 153 -12.42 -0.24 -6.87
CA HIS A 153 -11.11 -0.89 -6.91
C HIS A 153 -10.23 -0.45 -8.11
N SER A 154 -9.93 0.86 -8.20
CA SER A 154 -9.06 1.52 -9.16
C SER A 154 -7.69 1.79 -8.54
N CYS A 155 -6.67 1.88 -9.40
CA CYS A 155 -5.28 2.05 -9.00
C CYS A 155 -4.85 3.46 -9.39
N LYS A 156 -5.20 4.48 -8.58
CA LYS A 156 -4.92 5.89 -8.92
C LYS A 156 -3.43 6.15 -9.17
N ASN A 157 -2.57 5.41 -8.47
CA ASN A 157 -1.12 5.44 -8.68
C ASN A 157 -0.72 5.20 -10.15
N CYS A 158 -1.41 4.31 -10.86
CA CYS A 158 -1.07 3.95 -12.23
C CYS A 158 -1.48 5.03 -13.24
N SER A 159 -2.60 5.72 -13.01
CA SER A 159 -3.06 6.81 -13.88
C SER A 159 -2.05 7.96 -13.89
N LEU A 160 -1.52 8.34 -12.72
CA LEU A 160 -0.52 9.40 -12.58
C LEU A 160 0.80 9.07 -13.28
N ILE A 161 1.19 7.79 -13.33
CA ILE A 161 2.39 7.34 -14.07
C ILE A 161 2.17 7.42 -15.59
N GLN A 162 0.94 7.26 -16.07
CA GLN A 162 0.63 7.40 -17.50
C GLN A 162 0.60 8.88 -17.91
N GLU A 163 0.10 9.76 -17.03
CA GLU A 163 0.04 11.21 -17.25
C GLU A 163 1.43 11.85 -17.20
N GLY A 164 2.26 11.50 -16.23
CA GLY A 164 3.65 11.98 -16.11
C GLY A 164 4.64 11.40 -17.13
N LYS A 165 4.18 10.68 -18.15
CA LYS A 165 4.97 10.32 -19.34
C LYS A 165 4.81 11.33 -20.49
N ASN A 166 3.90 12.29 -20.35
CA ASN A 166 3.60 13.31 -21.35
C ASN A 166 4.20 14.70 -21.01
N GLU A 167 5.02 14.79 -19.96
CA GLU A 167 5.89 15.93 -19.63
C GLU A 167 7.35 15.50 -19.78
#